data_AF-A0A953EYK0-F1
#
_entry.id   AF-A0A953EYK0-F1
#
_cell.length_a   1.000
_cell.length_b   1.000
_cell.length_c   1.000
_cell.angle_alpha   90.00
_cell.angle_beta   90.00
_cell.angle_gamma   90.00
#
_symmetry.space_group_name_H-M   'P 1'
#
loop_
_entity.id
_entity.type
_entity.pdbx_description
1 polymer ?
#
loop_
_entity_poly.entity_id
_entity_poly.type
_entity_poly.pdbx_seq_one_letter_code
_entity_poly.pdbx_strand_id
1 'polypeptide(L)'
;MSQYSISQRLKSWRLVALIGLALVTPVMADDDPEATAIAAVKSSHEQVLKSFNEGKADAVAAAFLPQGELIDEAGVIYRGNEEIKSILTSFFERYAGVKLALDIETVRLVGPVAIEEGTRAMTTADGEETSRFRYIAVWAKPEKQWRLASFRDFAETPTLSPHDHLQALSWLVGDWLNEGADGRVAINYHWSDDKNYLLGDYAYESAEGEQRKSTHRIGWDPAAGQIRSWLFDADGGFAVGGWTMVDDGAVIKSESVNPDGTTSHVTLHIIVKDEDHFAIEGVDRIIGDSLAEDFDITVTRRPEAVGK
;
A
#
# COMPACT_ATOMS: atom_id res chain seq x y z
N MET A 1 -9.69 48.76 43.73
CA MET A 1 -9.18 47.75 44.69
C MET A 1 -7.66 47.75 44.58
N SER A 2 -7.02 48.65 45.31
CA SER A 2 -6.28 48.38 46.56
C SER A 2 -4.96 47.64 46.30
N GLN A 3 -3.90 48.42 46.08
CA GLN A 3 -2.54 48.00 46.36
C GLN A 3 -2.31 48.15 47.86
N TYR A 4 -1.84 47.11 48.55
CA TYR A 4 -1.04 47.29 49.76
C TYR A 4 -0.05 46.13 49.88
N SER A 5 1.20 46.54 50.03
CA SER A 5 2.40 45.74 50.24
C SER A 5 2.62 45.50 51.75
N ILE A 6 3.65 44.71 52.06
CA ILE A 6 4.41 44.66 53.32
C ILE A 6 3.92 43.64 54.37
N SER A 7 4.48 42.44 54.25
CA SER A 7 5.38 41.75 55.19
C SER A 7 5.22 41.85 56.72
N GLN A 8 5.50 40.68 57.32
CA GLN A 8 6.16 40.40 58.62
C GLN A 8 5.31 39.91 59.81
N ARG A 9 5.43 38.59 60.02
CA ARG A 9 5.85 37.86 61.23
C ARG A 9 5.24 38.28 62.58
N LEU A 10 4.65 37.31 63.29
CA LEU A 10 4.84 37.03 64.73
C LEU A 10 4.12 35.69 65.03
N LYS A 11 4.80 34.59 65.40
CA LYS A 11 5.28 34.15 66.73
C LYS A 11 4.33 33.15 67.42
N SER A 12 4.91 31.99 67.78
CA SER A 12 4.56 31.06 68.90
C SER A 12 3.22 30.30 68.80
N TRP A 13 3.06 29.02 69.17
CA TRP A 13 3.56 28.28 70.35
C TRP A 13 3.47 26.74 70.12
N ARG A 14 3.98 25.98 71.09
CA ARG A 14 4.25 24.52 71.15
C ARG A 14 2.99 23.67 71.42
N LEU A 15 3.00 22.38 71.03
CA LEU A 15 2.56 21.19 71.82
C LEU A 15 2.84 19.88 71.02
N VAL A 16 3.72 18.98 71.49
CA VAL A 16 3.44 17.67 72.14
C VAL A 16 3.55 16.44 71.21
N ALA A 17 4.64 15.69 71.45
CA ALA A 17 4.81 14.24 71.58
C ALA A 17 4.16 13.21 70.65
N LEU A 18 5.06 12.33 70.16
CA LEU A 18 4.94 10.87 69.94
C LEU A 18 3.93 10.35 68.91
N ILE A 19 4.43 9.56 67.94
CA ILE A 19 3.99 8.19 67.61
C ILE A 19 4.67 7.72 66.30
N GLY A 20 5.22 6.51 66.32
CA GLY A 20 5.27 5.62 65.15
C GLY A 20 6.56 5.59 64.35
N LEU A 21 7.52 4.76 64.78
CA LEU A 21 8.51 4.18 63.86
C LEU A 21 7.77 3.19 62.94
N ALA A 22 7.24 3.68 61.82
CA ALA A 22 6.77 2.82 60.75
C ALA A 22 8.00 2.28 60.03
N LEU A 23 8.29 0.99 60.20
CA LEU A 23 9.09 0.23 59.24
C LEU A 23 8.37 0.35 57.89
N VAL A 24 8.87 1.25 57.04
CA VAL A 24 8.62 1.15 55.61
C VAL A 24 9.39 -0.07 55.15
N THR A 25 8.72 -1.21 55.13
CA THR A 25 9.17 -2.34 54.33
C THR A 25 9.28 -1.82 52.89
N PRO A 26 10.46 -1.89 52.26
CA PRO A 26 10.54 -1.60 50.84
C PRO A 26 9.56 -2.55 50.14
N VAL A 27 8.59 -1.97 49.42
CA VAL A 27 7.85 -2.71 48.41
C VAL A 27 8.92 -3.22 47.44
N MET A 28 9.23 -4.51 47.52
CA MET A 28 10.01 -5.15 46.46
C MET A 28 9.21 -4.93 45.17
N ALA A 29 9.85 -4.32 44.19
CA ALA A 29 9.32 -4.32 42.83
C ALA A 29 9.01 -5.78 42.47
N ASP A 30 7.78 -6.06 42.05
CA ASP A 30 7.45 -7.36 41.46
C ASP A 30 8.40 -7.57 40.28
N ASP A 31 9.30 -8.53 40.40
CA ASP A 31 10.13 -9.03 39.31
C ASP A 31 9.21 -9.77 38.32
N ASP A 32 8.48 -9.04 37.47
CA ASP A 32 7.73 -9.63 36.36
C ASP A 32 8.73 -10.33 35.42
N PRO A 33 8.73 -11.68 35.35
CA PRO A 33 9.68 -12.41 34.52
C PRO A 33 9.50 -12.10 33.03
N GLU A 34 8.28 -11.77 32.60
CA GLU A 34 7.97 -11.41 31.23
C GLU A 34 8.55 -10.02 30.88
N ALA A 35 8.24 -8.99 31.68
CA ALA A 35 8.85 -7.67 31.50
C ALA A 35 10.38 -7.72 31.52
N THR A 36 10.97 -8.53 32.40
CA THR A 36 12.42 -8.73 32.49
C THR A 36 12.99 -9.37 31.22
N ALA A 37 12.31 -10.40 30.68
CA ALA A 37 12.72 -11.05 29.45
C ALA A 37 12.60 -10.11 28.24
N ILE A 38 11.52 -9.34 28.14
CA ILE A 38 11.30 -8.33 27.09
C ILE A 38 12.40 -7.26 27.16
N ALA A 39 12.73 -6.75 28.35
CA ALA A 39 13.81 -5.79 28.53
C ALA A 39 15.17 -6.35 28.06
N ALA A 40 15.44 -7.64 28.32
CA ALA A 40 16.66 -8.30 27.86
C ALA A 40 16.71 -8.48 26.32
N VAL A 41 15.56 -8.70 25.67
CA VAL A 41 15.47 -8.71 24.19
C VAL A 41 15.80 -7.33 23.64
N LYS A 42 15.16 -6.27 24.17
CA LYS A 42 15.42 -4.88 23.77
C LYS A 42 16.89 -4.48 23.96
N SER A 43 17.51 -4.89 25.06
CA SER A 43 18.95 -4.65 25.28
C SER A 43 19.83 -5.39 24.26
N SER A 44 19.44 -6.58 23.82
CA SER A 44 20.18 -7.33 22.78
C SER A 44 20.01 -6.66 21.42
N HIS A 45 18.81 -6.18 21.10
CA HIS A 45 18.54 -5.33 19.94
C HIS A 45 19.42 -4.09 19.91
N GLU A 46 19.50 -3.32 21.01
CA GLU A 46 20.32 -2.11 21.09
C GLU A 46 21.81 -2.38 20.78
N GLN A 47 22.32 -3.54 21.21
CA GLN A 47 23.68 -3.96 20.90
C GLN A 47 23.88 -4.27 19.41
N VAL A 48 22.90 -4.91 18.76
CA VAL A 48 22.90 -5.14 17.32
C VAL A 48 22.87 -3.82 16.56
N LEU A 49 21.95 -2.93 16.91
CA LEU A 49 21.80 -1.62 16.29
C LEU A 49 23.08 -0.78 16.40
N LYS A 50 23.69 -0.77 17.59
CA LYS A 50 24.98 -0.10 17.81
C LYS A 50 26.08 -0.71 16.93
N SER A 51 26.18 -2.03 16.89
CA SER A 51 27.20 -2.73 16.09
C SER A 51 27.03 -2.45 14.59
N PHE A 52 25.79 -2.42 14.11
CA PHE A 52 25.46 -2.06 12.74
C PHE A 52 25.88 -0.62 12.44
N ASN A 53 25.49 0.33 13.28
CA ASN A 53 25.79 1.75 13.09
C ASN A 53 27.28 2.10 13.23
N GLU A 54 28.07 1.21 13.82
CA GLU A 54 29.54 1.26 13.87
C GLU A 54 30.20 0.50 12.70
N GLY A 55 29.44 -0.08 11.77
CA GLY A 55 29.94 -0.83 10.62
C GLY A 55 30.60 -2.18 10.98
N LYS A 56 30.29 -2.75 12.13
CA LYS A 56 30.93 -3.96 12.66
C LYS A 56 30.22 -5.22 12.17
N ALA A 57 30.43 -5.59 10.90
CA ALA A 57 29.83 -6.78 10.29
C ALA A 57 30.01 -8.06 11.13
N ASP A 58 31.21 -8.30 11.66
CA ASP A 58 31.49 -9.43 12.55
C ASP A 58 30.61 -9.45 13.81
N ALA A 59 30.40 -8.29 14.43
CA ALA A 59 29.62 -8.18 15.67
C ALA A 59 28.11 -8.35 15.41
N VAL A 60 27.61 -7.78 14.31
CA VAL A 60 26.21 -7.97 13.89
C VAL A 60 25.97 -9.44 13.54
N ALA A 61 26.84 -10.05 12.74
CA ALA A 61 26.73 -11.46 12.40
C ALA A 61 26.78 -12.34 13.65
N ALA A 62 27.68 -12.08 14.61
CA ALA A 62 27.78 -12.84 15.86
C ALA A 62 26.51 -12.76 16.74
N ALA A 63 25.67 -11.73 16.58
CA ALA A 63 24.40 -11.62 17.29
C ALA A 63 23.35 -12.64 16.80
N PHE A 64 23.50 -13.20 15.59
CA PHE A 64 22.68 -14.31 15.11
C PHE A 64 23.13 -15.63 15.73
N LEU A 65 22.18 -16.57 15.89
CA LEU A 65 22.49 -17.98 16.14
C LEU A 65 23.43 -18.55 15.06
N PRO A 66 24.15 -19.64 15.34
CA PRO A 66 24.99 -20.33 14.35
C PRO A 66 24.28 -20.67 13.04
N GLN A 67 22.98 -20.97 13.12
CA GLN A 67 22.10 -21.29 11.99
C GLN A 67 21.01 -20.22 11.81
N GLY A 68 21.23 -19.02 12.36
CA GLY A 68 20.29 -17.91 12.19
C GLY A 68 20.28 -17.43 10.74
N GLU A 69 19.19 -16.78 10.34
CA GLU A 69 19.03 -16.30 8.97
C GLU A 69 18.63 -14.83 8.90
N LEU A 70 19.12 -14.15 7.87
CA LEU A 70 18.66 -12.84 7.45
C LEU A 70 17.92 -13.01 6.12
N ILE A 71 16.72 -12.47 6.03
CA ILE A 71 15.88 -12.50 4.84
C ILE A 71 15.64 -11.05 4.41
N ASP A 72 16.14 -10.67 3.24
CA ASP A 72 15.98 -9.31 2.73
C ASP A 72 14.58 -9.05 2.16
N GLU A 73 14.31 -7.81 1.75
CA GLU A 73 13.01 -7.38 1.24
C GLU A 73 12.60 -8.10 -0.06
N ALA A 74 13.58 -8.61 -0.82
CA ALA A 74 13.35 -9.42 -2.02
C ALA A 74 13.11 -10.90 -1.71
N GLY A 75 13.23 -11.30 -0.44
CA GLY A 75 13.06 -12.68 0.01
C GLY A 75 14.31 -13.55 -0.16
N VAL A 76 15.49 -12.96 -0.43
CA VAL A 76 16.75 -13.71 -0.49
C VAL A 76 17.16 -14.08 0.94
N ILE A 77 17.57 -15.33 1.13
CA ILE A 77 17.92 -15.88 2.43
C ILE A 77 19.45 -15.98 2.54
N TYR A 78 20.02 -15.38 3.57
CA TYR A 78 21.42 -15.51 3.98
C TYR A 78 21.47 -16.28 5.29
N ARG A 79 22.11 -17.46 5.30
CA ARG A 79 22.05 -18.40 6.43
C ARG A 79 23.41 -18.58 7.10
N GLY A 80 23.40 -18.49 8.42
CA GLY A 80 24.58 -18.63 9.27
C GLY A 80 25.46 -17.39 9.30
N ASN A 81 26.35 -17.34 10.30
CA ASN A 81 27.15 -16.14 10.55
C ASN A 81 28.09 -15.78 9.40
N GLU A 82 28.56 -16.75 8.61
CA GLU A 82 29.48 -16.50 7.49
C GLU A 82 28.81 -15.75 6.34
N GLU A 83 27.65 -16.22 5.87
CA GLU A 83 26.91 -15.55 4.80
C GLU A 83 26.41 -14.17 5.24
N ILE A 84 25.88 -14.08 6.46
CA ILE A 84 25.40 -12.82 7.05
C ILE A 84 26.56 -11.81 7.18
N LYS A 85 27.72 -12.25 7.64
CA LYS A 85 28.92 -11.39 7.69
C LYS A 85 29.29 -10.93 6.28
N SER A 86 29.36 -11.84 5.31
CA SER A 86 29.78 -11.53 3.95
C SER A 86 28.89 -10.46 3.30
N ILE A 87 27.56 -10.59 3.42
CA ILE A 87 26.63 -9.61 2.86
C ILE A 87 26.71 -8.27 3.60
N LEU A 88 26.84 -8.28 4.94
CA LEU A 88 27.00 -7.05 5.73
C LEU A 88 28.33 -6.33 5.43
N THR A 89 29.43 -7.06 5.24
CA THR A 89 30.72 -6.47 4.83
C THR A 89 30.58 -5.79 3.47
N SER A 90 30.03 -6.49 2.48
CA SER A 90 29.79 -5.93 1.14
C SER A 90 28.88 -4.69 1.20
N PHE A 91 27.86 -4.75 2.07
CA PHE A 91 26.93 -3.64 2.30
C PHE A 91 27.64 -2.42 2.89
N PHE A 92 28.45 -2.57 3.94
CA PHE A 92 29.17 -1.45 4.56
C PHE A 92 30.27 -0.87 3.68
N GLU A 93 30.90 -1.69 2.83
CA GLU A 93 31.85 -1.20 1.81
C GLU A 93 31.17 -0.35 0.75
N ARG A 94 29.97 -0.75 0.32
CA ARG A 94 29.18 -0.01 -0.69
C ARG A 94 28.51 1.24 -0.12
N TYR A 95 28.02 1.17 1.11
CA TYR A 95 27.25 2.23 1.78
C TYR A 95 27.98 2.71 3.05
N ALA A 96 29.19 3.24 2.87
CA ALA A 96 30.01 3.72 3.96
C ALA A 96 29.28 4.81 4.78
N GLY A 97 29.20 4.63 6.10
CA GLY A 97 28.58 5.59 7.02
C GLY A 97 27.05 5.52 7.12
N VAL A 98 26.41 4.56 6.44
CA VAL A 98 24.97 4.29 6.57
C VAL A 98 24.57 4.05 8.03
N LYS A 99 23.38 4.54 8.38
CA LYS A 99 22.76 4.36 9.69
C LYS A 99 21.48 3.58 9.56
N LEU A 100 21.30 2.62 10.44
CA LEU A 100 20.06 1.91 10.69
C LEU A 100 19.36 2.54 11.89
N ALA A 101 18.07 2.77 11.74
CA ALA A 101 17.14 3.01 12.83
C ALA A 101 16.10 1.89 12.84
N LEU A 102 15.78 1.38 14.02
CA LEU A 102 14.72 0.40 14.23
C LEU A 102 13.74 0.98 15.24
N ASP A 103 12.47 1.08 14.85
CA ASP A 103 11.37 1.43 15.73
C ASP A 103 10.63 0.15 16.11
N ILE A 104 10.69 -0.23 17.39
CA ILE A 104 10.07 -1.45 17.90
C ILE A 104 8.61 -1.15 18.21
N GLU A 105 7.71 -1.73 17.44
CA GLU A 105 6.26 -1.58 17.64
C GLU A 105 5.76 -2.54 18.70
N THR A 106 6.20 -3.81 18.65
CA THR A 106 5.80 -4.83 19.62
C THR A 106 6.94 -5.81 19.92
N VAL A 107 6.95 -6.33 21.14
CA VAL A 107 7.75 -7.50 21.53
C VAL A 107 6.85 -8.44 22.31
N ARG A 108 6.76 -9.70 21.89
CA ARG A 108 5.93 -10.73 22.52
C ARG A 108 6.71 -12.00 22.77
N LEU A 109 6.59 -12.56 23.97
CA LEU A 109 7.17 -13.86 24.30
C LEU A 109 6.27 -14.98 23.76
N VAL A 110 6.88 -15.96 23.09
CA VAL A 110 6.21 -17.14 22.55
C VAL A 110 7.02 -18.38 22.94
N GLY A 111 6.75 -18.93 24.12
CA GLY A 111 7.54 -20.03 24.66
C GLY A 111 9.02 -19.62 24.87
N PRO A 112 10.00 -20.36 24.32
CA PRO A 112 11.43 -20.05 24.50
C PRO A 112 11.95 -18.97 23.54
N VAL A 113 11.09 -18.40 22.69
CA VAL A 113 11.45 -17.35 21.73
C VAL A 113 10.71 -16.06 22.03
N ALA A 114 11.23 -14.94 21.54
CA ALA A 114 10.54 -13.67 21.48
C ALA A 114 10.38 -13.25 20.02
N ILE A 115 9.24 -12.67 19.69
CA ILE A 115 8.98 -12.08 18.38
C ILE A 115 8.91 -10.58 18.57
N GLU A 116 9.77 -9.88 17.85
CA GLU A 116 9.83 -8.44 17.76
C GLU A 116 9.36 -8.03 16.37
N GLU A 117 8.43 -7.08 16.33
CA GLU A 117 7.84 -6.56 15.11
C GLU A 117 8.01 -5.04 15.13
N GLY A 118 8.37 -4.46 14.00
CA GLY A 118 8.60 -3.03 13.92
C GLY A 118 8.90 -2.53 12.52
N THR A 119 9.38 -1.30 12.46
CA THR A 119 9.78 -0.63 11.23
C THR A 119 11.27 -0.30 11.27
N ARG A 120 12.01 -0.60 10.21
CA ARG A 120 13.41 -0.20 10.02
C ARG A 120 13.50 0.93 9.00
N ALA A 121 14.43 1.85 9.21
CA ALA A 121 14.80 2.85 8.24
C ALA A 121 16.33 2.87 8.08
N MET A 122 16.81 3.08 6.86
CA MET A 122 18.23 3.33 6.59
C MET A 122 18.43 4.76 6.07
N THR A 123 19.49 5.38 6.54
CA THR A 123 19.88 6.73 6.15
C THR A 123 21.33 6.73 5.72
N THR A 124 21.64 7.31 4.56
CA THR A 124 23.03 7.50 4.09
C THR A 124 23.77 8.55 4.93
N ALA A 125 25.09 8.63 4.76
CA ALA A 125 25.93 9.53 5.54
C ALA A 125 25.59 11.03 5.35
N ASP A 126 24.96 11.39 4.23
CA ASP A 126 24.46 12.74 3.91
C ASP A 126 23.06 13.03 4.47
N GLY A 127 22.41 12.05 5.11
CA GLY A 127 21.12 12.23 5.77
C GLY A 127 19.89 11.89 4.91
N GLU A 128 20.07 11.35 3.71
CA GLU A 128 18.97 10.88 2.86
C GLU A 128 18.44 9.52 3.35
N GLU A 129 17.12 9.40 3.55
CA GLU A 129 16.48 8.11 3.85
C GLU A 129 16.43 7.27 2.57
N THR A 130 17.15 6.14 2.56
CA THR A 130 17.24 5.29 1.37
C THR A 130 16.22 4.17 1.33
N SER A 131 15.68 3.79 2.48
CA SER A 131 14.69 2.72 2.58
C SER A 131 13.98 2.72 3.92
N ARG A 132 12.70 2.31 3.91
CA ARG A 132 11.89 2.02 5.09
C ARG A 132 11.12 0.72 4.87
N PHE A 133 11.22 -0.22 5.80
CA PHE A 133 10.58 -1.53 5.70
C PHE A 133 10.01 -1.96 7.04
N ARG A 134 8.90 -2.72 7.01
CA ARG A 134 8.52 -3.52 8.18
C ARG A 134 9.46 -4.70 8.32
N TYR A 135 9.77 -5.06 9.56
CA TYR A 135 10.58 -6.24 9.85
C TYR A 135 9.95 -7.09 10.95
N ILE A 136 10.33 -8.36 10.94
CA ILE A 136 10.13 -9.28 12.06
C ILE A 136 11.49 -9.83 12.47
N ALA A 137 11.81 -9.73 13.76
CA ALA A 137 12.96 -10.35 14.38
C ALA A 137 12.50 -11.45 15.34
N VAL A 138 12.95 -12.68 15.10
CA VAL A 138 12.75 -13.81 16.01
C VAL A 138 14.00 -13.98 16.84
N TRP A 139 13.86 -13.76 18.13
CA TRP A 139 14.92 -13.93 19.11
C TRP A 139 14.78 -15.26 19.82
N ALA A 140 15.87 -16.00 19.98
CA ALA A 140 15.95 -17.17 20.83
C ALA A 140 17.02 -16.94 21.90
N LYS A 141 16.84 -17.56 23.07
CA LYS A 141 17.81 -17.45 24.18
C LYS A 141 18.56 -18.78 24.37
N PRO A 142 19.56 -19.13 23.54
CA PRO A 142 20.48 -20.18 23.92
C PRO A 142 21.29 -19.67 25.12
N GLU A 143 21.24 -20.41 26.24
CA GLU A 143 21.96 -20.06 27.47
C GLU A 143 21.51 -18.72 28.10
N LYS A 144 22.40 -17.73 28.20
CA LYS A 144 22.22 -16.49 28.98
C LYS A 144 21.87 -15.25 28.14
N GLN A 145 22.05 -15.27 26.82
CA GLN A 145 21.89 -14.10 25.96
C GLN A 145 20.91 -14.37 24.81
N TRP A 146 20.05 -13.39 24.50
CA TRP A 146 19.18 -13.44 23.34
C TRP A 146 19.98 -13.23 22.06
N ARG A 147 19.73 -14.09 21.07
CA ARG A 147 20.37 -14.06 19.75
C ARG A 147 19.30 -14.16 18.68
N LEU A 148 19.56 -13.57 17.52
CA LEU A 148 18.66 -13.61 16.37
C LEU A 148 18.62 -15.02 15.78
N ALA A 149 17.45 -15.64 15.79
CA ALA A 149 17.18 -16.85 15.03
C ALA A 149 16.79 -16.51 13.59
N SER A 150 16.02 -15.43 13.40
CA SER A 150 15.64 -14.94 12.08
C SER A 150 15.44 -13.43 12.14
N PHE A 151 15.89 -12.72 11.11
CA PHE A 151 15.55 -11.33 10.86
C PHE A 151 15.01 -11.24 9.44
N ARG A 152 13.80 -10.73 9.26
CA ARG A 152 13.14 -10.65 7.96
C ARG A 152 12.62 -9.26 7.69
N ASP A 153 13.01 -8.72 6.55
CA ASP A 153 12.40 -7.53 5.98
C ASP A 153 11.23 -7.91 5.06
N PHE A 154 10.25 -7.01 5.01
CA PHE A 154 9.14 -7.07 4.08
C PHE A 154 9.23 -5.85 3.17
N ALA A 155 9.27 -6.09 1.87
CA ALA A 155 9.05 -5.02 0.91
C ALA A 155 7.74 -4.30 1.28
N GLU A 156 7.80 -2.98 1.47
CA GLU A 156 6.58 -2.19 1.38
C GLU A 156 6.05 -2.43 -0.03
N THR A 157 4.89 -3.07 -0.14
CA THR A 157 4.17 -3.02 -1.42
C THR A 157 3.81 -1.55 -1.57
N PRO A 158 4.36 -0.82 -2.55
CA PRO A 158 4.04 0.59 -2.69
C PRO A 158 2.53 0.72 -2.79
N THR A 159 1.93 1.59 -1.98
CA THR A 159 0.52 1.93 -2.14
C THR A 159 0.38 2.55 -3.52
N LEU A 160 -0.14 1.77 -4.47
CA LEU A 160 -0.43 2.23 -5.81
C LEU A 160 -1.39 3.41 -5.71
N SER A 161 -1.07 4.50 -6.40
CA SER A 161 -2.00 5.60 -6.56
C SER A 161 -3.18 5.15 -7.42
N PRO A 162 -4.33 5.86 -7.39
CA PRO A 162 -5.42 5.59 -8.32
C PRO A 162 -4.97 5.60 -9.78
N HIS A 163 -4.01 6.46 -10.14
CA HIS A 163 -3.39 6.49 -11.46
C HIS A 163 -2.67 5.17 -11.80
N ASP A 164 -1.82 4.67 -10.90
CA ASP A 164 -1.04 3.45 -11.13
C ASP A 164 -1.96 2.24 -11.36
N HIS A 165 -3.09 2.18 -10.65
CA HIS A 165 -4.10 1.14 -10.84
C HIS A 165 -4.74 1.17 -12.24
N LEU A 166 -4.78 2.32 -12.90
CA LEU A 166 -5.35 2.48 -14.24
C LEU A 166 -4.30 2.38 -15.36
N GLN A 167 -3.01 2.22 -15.03
CA GLN A 167 -1.94 2.25 -16.02
C GLN A 167 -2.10 1.17 -17.11
N ALA A 168 -2.68 0.02 -16.76
CA ALA A 168 -2.97 -1.07 -17.70
C ALA A 168 -4.00 -0.68 -18.79
N LEU A 169 -4.75 0.40 -18.58
CA LEU A 169 -5.72 0.95 -19.54
C LEU A 169 -5.17 2.15 -20.33
N SER A 170 -3.90 2.50 -20.18
CA SER A 170 -3.30 3.66 -20.89
C SER A 170 -3.41 3.55 -22.41
N TRP A 171 -3.50 2.34 -22.95
CA TRP A 171 -3.66 2.09 -24.39
C TRP A 171 -4.98 2.66 -24.94
N LEU A 172 -6.03 2.79 -24.10
CA LEU A 172 -7.31 3.40 -24.49
C LEU A 172 -7.17 4.89 -24.80
N VAL A 173 -6.14 5.58 -24.31
CA VAL A 173 -6.00 7.03 -24.51
C VAL A 173 -5.83 7.35 -25.99
N GLY A 174 -6.59 8.35 -26.46
CA GLY A 174 -6.59 8.82 -27.84
C GLY A 174 -7.98 8.86 -28.47
N ASP A 175 -7.98 9.10 -29.77
CA ASP A 175 -9.19 9.17 -30.59
C ASP A 175 -9.48 7.85 -31.29
N TRP A 176 -10.73 7.42 -31.20
CA TRP A 176 -11.22 6.16 -31.73
C TRP A 176 -12.51 6.35 -32.51
N LEU A 177 -12.82 5.36 -33.33
CA LEU A 177 -13.95 5.34 -34.23
C LEU A 177 -14.52 3.92 -34.33
N ASN A 178 -15.83 3.80 -34.19
CA ASN A 178 -16.57 2.62 -34.61
C ASN A 178 -17.58 3.06 -35.68
N GLU A 179 -17.60 2.36 -36.81
CA GLU A 179 -18.51 2.65 -37.93
C GLU A 179 -19.20 1.35 -38.36
N GLY A 180 -20.51 1.42 -38.51
CA GLY A 180 -21.35 0.31 -38.94
C GLY A 180 -22.52 0.78 -39.80
N ALA A 181 -23.40 -0.15 -40.17
CA ALA A 181 -24.58 0.16 -40.98
C ALA A 181 -25.55 1.13 -40.29
N ASP A 182 -25.61 1.08 -38.96
CA ASP A 182 -26.58 1.83 -38.15
C ASP A 182 -26.11 3.24 -37.77
N GLY A 183 -24.80 3.52 -37.93
CA GLY A 183 -24.23 4.82 -37.59
C GLY A 183 -22.74 4.76 -37.30
N ARG A 184 -22.23 5.88 -36.77
CA ARG A 184 -20.84 6.06 -36.35
C ARG A 184 -20.76 6.53 -34.91
N VAL A 185 -19.76 6.04 -34.18
CA VAL A 185 -19.42 6.48 -32.83
C VAL A 185 -17.97 6.97 -32.83
N ALA A 186 -17.78 8.27 -32.62
CA ALA A 186 -16.48 8.84 -32.30
C ALA A 186 -16.26 8.78 -30.78
N ILE A 187 -15.09 8.31 -30.35
CA ILE A 187 -14.74 8.18 -28.93
C ILE A 187 -13.42 8.90 -28.70
N ASN A 188 -13.34 9.77 -27.71
CA ASN A 188 -12.08 10.35 -27.25
C ASN A 188 -11.85 9.92 -25.81
N TYR A 189 -10.71 9.29 -25.54
CA TYR A 189 -10.28 8.98 -24.18
C TYR A 189 -9.08 9.81 -23.78
N HIS A 190 -9.14 10.39 -22.60
CA HIS A 190 -8.04 11.16 -22.03
C HIS A 190 -7.99 11.01 -20.50
N TRP A 191 -6.84 11.32 -19.92
CA TRP A 191 -6.72 11.41 -18.47
C TRP A 191 -7.48 12.63 -17.95
N SER A 192 -8.07 12.52 -16.76
CA SER A 192 -8.48 13.69 -15.98
C SER A 192 -7.26 14.56 -15.65
N ASP A 193 -7.49 15.83 -15.30
CA ASP A 193 -6.41 16.78 -14.99
C ASP A 193 -5.48 16.29 -13.87
N ASP A 194 -6.05 15.61 -12.86
CA ASP A 194 -5.34 14.99 -11.74
C ASP A 194 -4.83 13.57 -12.05
N LYS A 195 -5.14 13.05 -13.25
CA LYS A 195 -4.80 11.73 -13.78
C LYS A 195 -5.33 10.53 -12.98
N ASN A 196 -6.27 10.75 -12.05
CA ASN A 196 -6.87 9.69 -11.25
C ASN A 196 -8.00 8.94 -11.97
N TYR A 197 -8.43 9.43 -13.13
CA TYR A 197 -9.48 8.83 -13.93
C TYR A 197 -9.12 8.85 -15.42
N LEU A 198 -9.62 7.86 -16.16
CA LEU A 198 -9.77 7.95 -17.60
C LEU A 198 -11.18 8.44 -17.92
N LEU A 199 -11.27 9.48 -18.73
CA LEU A 199 -12.50 10.12 -19.17
C LEU A 199 -12.71 9.79 -20.66
N GLY A 200 -13.90 9.35 -21.01
CA GLY A 200 -14.31 9.02 -22.37
C GLY A 200 -15.46 9.90 -22.83
N ASP A 201 -15.29 10.60 -23.93
CA ASP A 201 -16.36 11.35 -24.60
C ASP A 201 -16.82 10.61 -25.84
N TYR A 202 -18.11 10.31 -25.92
CA TYR A 202 -18.73 9.57 -27.01
C TYR A 202 -19.64 10.52 -27.80
N ALA A 203 -19.48 10.52 -29.13
CA ALA A 203 -20.35 11.22 -30.06
C ALA A 203 -20.89 10.23 -31.10
N TYR A 204 -22.16 9.88 -30.95
CA TYR A 204 -22.89 9.02 -31.86
C TYR A 204 -23.59 9.85 -32.94
N GLU A 205 -23.60 9.34 -34.17
CA GLU A 205 -24.40 9.85 -35.27
C GLU A 205 -25.03 8.69 -36.04
N SER A 206 -26.36 8.67 -36.14
CA SER A 206 -27.11 7.63 -36.88
C SER A 206 -26.97 7.80 -38.40
N ALA A 207 -27.38 6.79 -39.16
CA ALA A 207 -27.47 6.87 -40.62
C ALA A 207 -28.39 8.00 -41.12
N GLU A 208 -29.41 8.39 -40.34
CA GLU A 208 -30.32 9.52 -40.62
C GLU A 208 -29.81 10.87 -40.11
N GLY A 209 -28.63 10.91 -39.48
CA GLY A 209 -28.01 12.13 -38.96
C GLY A 209 -28.48 12.56 -37.56
N GLU A 210 -29.16 11.68 -36.81
CA GLU A 210 -29.46 11.95 -35.40
C GLU A 210 -28.16 11.89 -34.58
N GLN A 211 -27.91 12.91 -33.75
CA GLN A 211 -26.69 12.99 -32.95
C GLN A 211 -27.00 12.85 -31.46
N ARG A 212 -26.19 12.04 -30.77
CA ARG A 212 -26.24 11.88 -29.31
C ARG A 212 -24.84 11.89 -28.72
N LYS A 213 -24.75 12.27 -27.45
CA LYS A 213 -23.49 12.29 -26.70
C LYS A 213 -23.61 11.49 -25.42
N SER A 214 -22.52 10.85 -25.05
CA SER A 214 -22.40 10.13 -23.79
C SER A 214 -21.04 10.39 -23.18
N THR A 215 -20.94 10.28 -21.86
CA THR A 215 -19.68 10.43 -21.13
C THR A 215 -19.39 9.17 -20.34
N HIS A 216 -18.13 8.79 -20.27
CA HIS A 216 -17.65 7.61 -19.57
C HIS A 216 -16.54 8.03 -18.60
N ARG A 217 -16.55 7.48 -17.40
CA ARG A 217 -15.50 7.67 -16.40
C ARG A 217 -15.05 6.32 -15.92
N ILE A 218 -13.75 6.08 -15.92
CA ILE A 218 -13.12 4.85 -15.42
C ILE A 218 -12.18 5.24 -14.27
N GLY A 219 -12.28 4.54 -13.14
CA GLY A 219 -11.56 4.86 -11.91
C GLY A 219 -11.25 3.61 -11.09
N TRP A 220 -10.34 3.74 -10.12
CA TRP A 220 -10.09 2.71 -9.13
C TRP A 220 -11.10 2.80 -7.97
N ASP A 221 -11.77 1.69 -7.64
CA ASP A 221 -12.62 1.56 -6.46
C ASP A 221 -11.82 0.84 -5.35
N PRO A 222 -11.21 1.57 -4.39
CA PRO A 222 -10.39 0.96 -3.35
C PRO A 222 -11.21 0.15 -2.34
N ALA A 223 -12.53 0.38 -2.25
CA ALA A 223 -13.39 -0.41 -1.37
C ALA A 223 -13.67 -1.79 -1.95
N ALA A 224 -13.82 -1.88 -3.27
CA ALA A 224 -14.01 -3.14 -3.99
C ALA A 224 -12.68 -3.78 -4.46
N GLY A 225 -11.57 -3.04 -4.44
CA GLY A 225 -10.27 -3.53 -4.92
C GLY A 225 -10.25 -3.82 -6.42
N GLN A 226 -11.01 -3.05 -7.21
CA GLN A 226 -11.15 -3.27 -8.66
C GLN A 226 -11.30 -1.95 -9.42
N ILE A 227 -11.05 -2.00 -10.74
CA ILE A 227 -11.39 -0.89 -11.63
C ILE A 227 -12.92 -0.88 -11.82
N ARG A 228 -13.49 0.33 -11.82
CA ARG A 228 -14.91 0.58 -11.98
C ARG A 228 -15.15 1.66 -13.02
N SER A 229 -16.27 1.59 -13.72
CA SER A 229 -16.67 2.65 -14.64
C SER A 229 -18.14 3.06 -14.53
N TRP A 230 -18.41 4.26 -15.04
CA TRP A 230 -19.73 4.89 -15.11
C TRP A 230 -19.92 5.54 -16.47
N LEU A 231 -21.00 5.21 -17.16
CA LEU A 231 -21.40 5.82 -18.42
C LEU A 231 -22.71 6.59 -18.21
N PHE A 232 -22.82 7.77 -18.82
CA PHE A 232 -24.00 8.62 -18.77
C PHE A 232 -24.39 9.06 -20.17
N ASP A 233 -25.63 8.78 -20.55
CA ASP A 233 -26.21 9.15 -21.83
C ASP A 233 -26.97 10.49 -21.75
N ALA A 234 -27.04 11.22 -22.87
CA ALA A 234 -27.69 12.53 -22.93
C ALA A 234 -29.19 12.52 -22.62
N ASP A 235 -29.86 11.36 -22.72
CA ASP A 235 -31.27 11.18 -22.40
C ASP A 235 -31.53 10.89 -20.91
N GLY A 236 -30.48 10.80 -20.10
CA GLY A 236 -30.54 10.50 -18.67
C GLY A 236 -30.34 9.03 -18.32
N GLY A 237 -30.10 8.16 -19.31
CA GLY A 237 -29.64 6.81 -19.07
C GLY A 237 -28.25 6.77 -18.45
N PHE A 238 -27.96 5.70 -17.71
CA PHE A 238 -26.62 5.48 -17.17
C PHE A 238 -26.27 4.00 -17.04
N ALA A 239 -24.99 3.69 -17.05
CA ALA A 239 -24.46 2.36 -16.79
C ALA A 239 -23.32 2.39 -15.78
N VAL A 240 -23.14 1.29 -15.06
CA VAL A 240 -21.98 1.03 -14.21
C VAL A 240 -21.30 -0.25 -14.67
N GLY A 241 -19.98 -0.33 -14.52
CA GLY A 241 -19.20 -1.50 -14.93
C GLY A 241 -18.14 -1.87 -13.90
N GLY A 242 -18.04 -3.14 -13.54
CA GLY A 242 -16.93 -3.71 -12.77
C GLY A 242 -15.95 -4.43 -13.69
N TRP A 243 -14.68 -4.03 -13.66
CA TRP A 243 -13.66 -4.48 -14.61
C TRP A 243 -12.74 -5.53 -14.00
N THR A 244 -12.48 -6.58 -14.76
CA THR A 244 -11.46 -7.60 -14.48
C THR A 244 -10.45 -7.59 -15.61
N MET A 245 -9.22 -7.22 -15.32
CA MET A 245 -8.13 -7.27 -16.30
C MET A 245 -7.77 -8.73 -16.60
N VAL A 246 -7.58 -9.03 -17.88
CA VAL A 246 -7.14 -10.34 -18.39
C VAL A 246 -5.99 -10.14 -19.39
N ASP A 247 -5.33 -11.23 -19.79
CA ASP A 247 -4.08 -11.15 -20.58
C ASP A 247 -4.22 -10.37 -21.89
N ASP A 248 -5.37 -10.46 -22.57
CA ASP A 248 -5.65 -9.82 -23.86
C ASP A 248 -6.62 -8.63 -23.79
N GLY A 249 -6.90 -8.12 -22.58
CA GLY A 249 -7.74 -6.93 -22.38
C GLY A 249 -8.49 -6.93 -21.05
N ALA A 250 -9.82 -6.85 -21.11
CA ALA A 250 -10.65 -6.78 -19.91
C ALA A 250 -12.02 -7.41 -20.09
N VAL A 251 -12.56 -7.96 -19.01
CA VAL A 251 -13.96 -8.36 -18.90
C VAL A 251 -14.70 -7.37 -18.01
N ILE A 252 -15.81 -6.84 -18.47
CA ILE A 252 -16.63 -5.86 -17.74
C ILE A 252 -18.01 -6.44 -17.53
N LYS A 253 -18.43 -6.55 -16.27
CA LYS A 253 -19.84 -6.80 -15.95
C LYS A 253 -20.52 -5.47 -15.79
N SER A 254 -21.47 -5.18 -16.68
CA SER A 254 -22.17 -3.90 -16.73
C SER A 254 -23.66 -4.04 -16.43
N GLU A 255 -24.16 -3.05 -15.69
CA GLU A 255 -25.58 -2.87 -15.38
C GLU A 255 -25.97 -1.46 -15.83
N SER A 256 -27.10 -1.31 -16.52
CA SER A 256 -27.59 0.00 -16.97
C SER A 256 -29.06 0.22 -16.64
N VAL A 257 -29.44 1.49 -16.62
CA VAL A 257 -30.81 1.97 -16.46
C VAL A 257 -31.11 2.96 -17.58
N ASN A 258 -32.12 2.67 -18.37
CA ASN A 258 -32.63 3.56 -19.41
C ASN A 258 -33.53 4.66 -18.81
N PRO A 259 -33.81 5.77 -19.53
CA PRO A 259 -34.66 6.85 -19.03
C PRO A 259 -36.09 6.44 -18.63
N ASP A 260 -36.60 5.35 -19.21
CA ASP A 260 -37.91 4.77 -18.89
C ASP A 260 -37.90 3.87 -17.64
N GLY A 261 -36.73 3.67 -17.02
CA GLY A 261 -36.51 2.79 -15.86
C GLY A 261 -36.24 1.34 -16.24
N THR A 262 -36.25 0.97 -17.51
CA THR A 262 -35.87 -0.37 -17.96
C THR A 262 -34.40 -0.61 -17.63
N THR A 263 -34.09 -1.75 -17.03
CA THR A 263 -32.71 -2.12 -16.69
C THR A 263 -32.12 -3.05 -17.75
N SER A 264 -30.80 -3.01 -17.91
CA SER A 264 -30.09 -3.99 -18.72
C SER A 264 -28.82 -4.49 -18.04
N HIS A 265 -28.40 -5.70 -18.39
CA HIS A 265 -27.16 -6.32 -17.93
C HIS A 265 -26.41 -6.88 -19.13
N VAL A 266 -25.09 -6.75 -19.14
CA VAL A 266 -24.23 -7.30 -20.19
C VAL A 266 -22.85 -7.63 -19.62
N THR A 267 -22.26 -8.73 -20.10
CA THR A 267 -20.83 -8.99 -19.95
C THR A 267 -20.13 -8.54 -21.22
N LEU A 268 -19.23 -7.57 -21.10
CA LEU A 268 -18.42 -7.06 -22.21
C LEU A 268 -17.02 -7.66 -22.13
N HIS A 269 -16.51 -8.16 -23.25
CA HIS A 269 -15.13 -8.55 -23.43
C HIS A 269 -14.46 -7.49 -24.31
N ILE A 270 -13.54 -6.73 -23.73
CA ILE A 270 -12.63 -5.84 -24.47
C ILE A 270 -11.40 -6.65 -24.82
N ILE A 271 -11.14 -6.79 -26.12
CA ILE A 271 -10.03 -7.59 -26.65
C ILE A 271 -9.11 -6.67 -27.45
N VAL A 272 -7.92 -6.41 -26.93
CA VAL A 272 -6.89 -5.62 -27.62
C VAL A 272 -6.35 -6.45 -28.78
N LYS A 273 -6.47 -5.96 -30.01
CA LYS A 273 -5.99 -6.67 -31.21
C LYS A 273 -4.59 -6.19 -31.59
N ASP A 274 -4.40 -4.87 -31.64
CA ASP A 274 -3.12 -4.19 -31.86
C ASP A 274 -3.19 -2.73 -31.36
N GLU A 275 -2.18 -1.91 -31.69
CA GLU A 275 -2.09 -0.50 -31.23
C GLU A 275 -3.24 0.39 -31.75
N ASP A 276 -3.85 0.01 -32.88
CA ASP A 276 -4.86 0.77 -33.59
C ASP A 276 -6.24 0.11 -33.55
N HIS A 277 -6.37 -1.09 -32.99
CA HIS A 277 -7.64 -1.83 -32.98
C HIS A 277 -7.89 -2.56 -31.67
N PHE A 278 -9.13 -2.46 -31.19
CA PHE A 278 -9.66 -3.37 -30.18
C PHE A 278 -11.09 -3.77 -30.53
N ALA A 279 -11.51 -4.95 -30.07
CA ALA A 279 -12.88 -5.42 -30.23
C ALA A 279 -13.64 -5.33 -28.90
N ILE A 280 -14.95 -5.16 -28.99
CA ILE A 280 -15.87 -5.29 -27.86
C ILE A 280 -16.89 -6.36 -28.24
N GLU A 281 -16.87 -7.47 -27.51
CA GLU A 281 -17.89 -8.51 -27.61
C GLU A 281 -18.84 -8.38 -26.43
N GLY A 282 -20.14 -8.26 -26.68
CA GLY A 282 -21.18 -8.20 -25.65
C GLY A 282 -21.99 -9.49 -25.62
N VAL A 283 -21.89 -10.20 -24.50
CA VAL A 283 -22.56 -11.49 -24.26
C VAL A 283 -23.43 -11.45 -23.01
N ASP A 284 -24.27 -12.47 -22.84
CA ASP A 284 -25.20 -12.61 -21.70
C ASP A 284 -26.09 -11.37 -21.51
N ARG A 285 -26.57 -10.82 -22.63
CA ARG A 285 -27.29 -9.55 -22.66
C ARG A 285 -28.73 -9.73 -22.21
N ILE A 286 -29.13 -9.06 -21.15
CA ILE A 286 -30.51 -9.04 -20.66
C ILE A 286 -31.03 -7.61 -20.70
N ILE A 287 -32.17 -7.37 -21.34
CA ILE A 287 -32.86 -6.06 -21.38
C ILE A 287 -34.27 -6.25 -20.85
N GLY A 288 -34.59 -5.60 -19.73
CA GLY A 288 -35.79 -5.89 -18.96
C GLY A 288 -35.84 -7.39 -18.61
N ASP A 289 -36.87 -8.07 -19.08
CA ASP A 289 -37.09 -9.50 -18.83
C ASP A 289 -36.68 -10.40 -20.01
N SER A 290 -35.99 -9.86 -21.01
CA SER A 290 -35.67 -10.57 -22.26
C SER A 290 -34.18 -10.72 -22.49
N LEU A 291 -33.78 -11.90 -22.97
CA LEU A 291 -32.45 -12.13 -23.51
C LEU A 291 -32.34 -11.43 -24.87
N ALA A 292 -31.31 -10.61 -25.04
CA ALA A 292 -30.98 -9.93 -26.29
C ALA A 292 -29.86 -10.68 -27.03
N GLU A 293 -29.74 -10.45 -28.34
CA GLU A 293 -28.68 -11.05 -29.15
C GLU A 293 -27.31 -10.51 -28.76
N ASP A 294 -26.30 -11.38 -28.75
CA ASP A 294 -24.91 -11.00 -28.57
C ASP A 294 -24.43 -10.12 -29.74
N PHE A 295 -23.39 -9.31 -29.50
CA PHE A 295 -22.78 -8.49 -30.53
C PHE A 295 -21.26 -8.51 -30.46
N ASP A 296 -20.62 -8.21 -31.59
CA ASP A 296 -19.20 -7.92 -31.69
C ASP A 296 -19.05 -6.63 -32.50
N ILE A 297 -18.25 -5.69 -31.98
CA ILE A 297 -17.83 -4.51 -32.71
C ILE A 297 -16.32 -4.34 -32.65
N THR A 298 -15.74 -3.87 -33.75
CA THR A 298 -14.34 -3.42 -33.79
C THR A 298 -14.29 -1.90 -33.69
N VAL A 299 -13.42 -1.41 -32.82
CA VAL A 299 -13.10 0.00 -32.63
C VAL A 299 -11.70 0.25 -33.18
N THR A 300 -11.58 1.24 -34.06
CA THR A 300 -10.35 1.56 -34.78
C THR A 300 -9.84 2.94 -34.36
N ARG A 301 -8.53 3.11 -34.19
CA ARG A 301 -7.92 4.39 -33.87
C ARG A 301 -8.15 5.36 -35.02
N ARG A 302 -8.58 6.59 -34.71
CA ARG A 302 -8.76 7.62 -35.74
C ARG A 302 -7.38 8.07 -36.24
N PRO A 303 -7.12 8.06 -37.56
CA PRO A 303 -5.87 8.58 -38.10
C PRO A 303 -5.69 10.05 -37.71
N GLU A 304 -4.48 10.43 -37.31
CA GLU A 304 -4.15 11.85 -37.15
C GLU A 304 -4.44 12.56 -38.48
N ALA A 305 -5.20 13.65 -38.42
CA ALA A 305 -5.40 14.49 -39.60
C ALA A 305 -4.03 14.98 -40.05
N VAL A 306 -3.54 14.48 -41.19
CA VAL A 306 -2.30 14.96 -41.82
C VAL A 306 -2.42 16.47 -41.96
N GLY A 307 -1.63 17.20 -41.17
CA GLY A 307 -1.70 18.65 -41.07
C GLY A 307 -1.65 19.31 -42.44
N LYS A 308 -2.55 20.28 -42.65
CA LYS A 308 -2.43 21.27 -43.74
C LYS A 308 -1.51 22.40 -43.32
#